data_AF-A0A9D4SX15-F1
#
_entry.id   AF-A0A9D4SX15-F1
#
_cell.length_a   1.000
_cell.length_b   1.000
_cell.length_c   1.000
_cell.angle_alpha   90.00
_cell.angle_beta   90.00
_cell.angle_gamma   90.00
#
_symmetry.space_group_name_H-M   'P 1'
#
loop_
_entity.id
_entity.type
_entity.pdbx_description
1 polymer ?
#
loop_
_entity_poly.entity_id
_entity_poly.type
_entity_poly.pdbx_seq_one_letter_code
_entity_poly.pdbx_strand_id
1 'polypeptide(L)'
;MSSAASDPVPVVSAPSASLQEDEVAFQVVQSRAAQRRARRLDSAALLVNPEVVGTVLLRPSAPGGSFRGLPRLTLAQALSGRPGVADIRVNHKRNIVAADATSRECLEQPLAVTVLQGIPVVAQEPADPQGGWGASG
;
A
#
# COMPACT_ATOMS: atom_id res chain seq x y z
N MET A 1 -14.52 65.06 32.72
CA MET A 1 -15.52 64.91 33.79
C MET A 1 -15.98 63.46 33.75
N SER A 2 -15.31 62.59 34.54
CA SER A 2 -15.78 62.01 35.82
C SER A 2 -16.30 60.59 35.56
N SER A 3 -15.48 59.55 35.77
CA SER A 3 -15.20 58.83 37.03
C SER A 3 -16.28 57.82 37.43
N ALA A 4 -15.85 56.56 37.56
CA ALA A 4 -16.22 55.50 38.53
C ALA A 4 -16.30 54.15 37.79
N ALA A 5 -15.30 53.27 37.82
CA ALA A 5 -14.81 52.49 38.97
C ALA A 5 -15.93 51.70 39.67
N SER A 6 -16.00 50.39 39.42
CA SER A 6 -16.63 49.40 40.30
C SER A 6 -16.13 48.00 39.95
N ASP A 7 -15.13 47.56 40.69
CA ASP A 7 -14.87 46.17 41.06
C ASP A 7 -15.13 46.08 42.59
N PRO A 8 -15.18 44.90 43.26
CA PRO A 8 -15.60 43.54 42.89
C PRO A 8 -16.54 42.90 43.96
N VAL A 9 -17.07 41.68 43.73
CA VAL A 9 -17.50 40.79 44.84
C VAL A 9 -17.11 39.32 44.52
N PRO A 10 -16.43 38.61 45.43
CA PRO A 10 -16.02 37.22 45.24
C PRO A 10 -17.13 36.25 45.67
N VAL A 11 -17.45 35.27 44.83
CA VAL A 11 -18.15 34.06 45.27
C VAL A 11 -17.15 32.92 45.30
N VAL A 12 -16.65 32.64 46.49
CA VAL A 12 -15.97 31.39 46.84
C VAL A 12 -17.04 30.32 46.91
N SER A 13 -16.90 29.25 46.14
CA SER A 13 -17.64 28.00 46.35
C SER A 13 -16.75 26.81 46.00
N ALA A 14 -16.30 26.18 47.08
CA ALA A 14 -15.80 24.82 47.29
C ALA A 14 -14.98 24.09 46.19
N PRO A 15 -13.78 23.57 46.53
CA PRO A 15 -13.20 22.48 45.77
C PRO A 15 -13.99 21.20 46.08
N SER A 16 -14.92 20.83 45.21
CA SER A 16 -15.41 19.46 45.17
C SER A 16 -14.25 18.59 44.68
N ALA A 17 -13.69 17.83 45.62
CA ALA A 17 -12.71 16.78 45.37
C ALA A 17 -13.31 15.74 44.43
N SER A 18 -13.09 15.91 43.13
CA SER A 18 -13.29 14.86 42.15
C SER A 18 -12.09 13.93 42.27
N LEU A 19 -12.38 12.72 42.78
CA LEU A 19 -11.54 11.54 42.73
C LEU A 19 -10.81 11.49 41.38
N GLN A 20 -9.50 11.74 41.41
CA GLN A 20 -8.63 11.36 40.31
C GLN A 20 -8.58 9.84 40.35
N GLU A 21 -9.43 9.21 39.56
CA GLU A 21 -9.18 7.87 39.09
C GLU A 21 -7.85 7.97 38.32
N ASP A 22 -6.77 7.56 38.98
CA ASP A 22 -5.52 7.19 38.32
C ASP A 22 -5.87 6.02 37.40
N GLU A 23 -6.40 6.35 36.22
CA GLU A 23 -6.44 5.49 35.07
C GLU A 23 -4.97 5.22 34.76
N VAL A 24 -4.43 4.17 35.37
CA VAL A 24 -3.11 3.63 35.07
C VAL A 24 -3.18 3.23 33.62
N ALA A 25 -2.85 4.19 32.75
CA ALA A 25 -2.72 3.99 31.32
C ALA A 25 -1.65 2.91 31.17
N PHE A 26 -2.11 1.67 30.98
CA PHE A 26 -1.27 0.56 30.58
C PHE A 26 -0.65 0.97 29.24
N GLN A 27 0.51 1.61 29.30
CA GLN A 27 1.33 1.88 28.13
C GLN A 27 1.82 0.52 27.66
N VAL A 28 1.05 -0.09 26.76
CA VAL A 28 1.50 -1.21 25.96
C VAL A 28 2.68 -0.68 25.15
N VAL A 29 3.90 -0.91 25.65
CA VAL A 29 5.13 -0.68 24.90
C VAL A 29 5.10 -1.66 23.73
N GLN A 30 4.44 -1.26 22.65
CA GLN A 30 4.42 -2.02 21.41
C GLN A 30 5.85 -2.01 20.88
N SER A 31 6.55 -3.12 21.11
CA SER A 31 7.90 -3.30 20.60
C SER A 31 7.95 -2.97 19.11
N ARG A 32 9.07 -2.41 18.62
CA ARG A 32 9.28 -2.18 17.17
C ARG A 32 9.02 -3.44 16.33
N ALA A 33 9.21 -4.63 16.91
CA ALA A 33 8.89 -5.90 16.27
C ALA A 33 7.37 -6.13 16.11
N ALA A 34 6.56 -5.78 17.12
CA ALA A 34 5.10 -5.83 17.04
C ALA A 34 4.56 -4.83 16.02
N GLN A 35 5.07 -3.59 16.01
CA GLN A 35 4.69 -2.60 14.99
C GLN A 35 5.08 -3.03 13.57
N ARG A 36 6.22 -3.70 13.39
CA ARG A 36 6.61 -4.29 12.09
C ARG A 36 5.68 -5.41 11.66
N ARG A 37 5.21 -6.25 12.58
CA ARG A 37 4.25 -7.32 12.29
C ARG A 37 2.85 -6.77 12.00
N ALA A 38 2.37 -5.81 12.78
CA ALA A 38 1.10 -5.13 12.55
C ALA A 38 1.07 -4.47 11.17
N ARG A 39 2.11 -3.69 10.82
CA ARG A 39 2.23 -3.09 9.47
C ARG A 39 2.28 -4.12 8.34
N ARG A 40 2.88 -5.30 8.56
CA ARG A 40 2.89 -6.39 7.58
C ARG A 40 1.49 -6.98 7.39
N LEU A 41 0.75 -7.20 8.48
CA LEU A 41 -0.62 -7.72 8.43
C LEU A 41 -1.59 -6.70 7.83
N ASP A 42 -1.50 -5.43 8.22
CA ASP A 42 -2.31 -4.35 7.65
C ASP A 42 -2.04 -4.17 6.15
N SER A 43 -0.77 -4.27 5.73
CA SER A 43 -0.43 -4.25 4.30
C SER A 43 -0.94 -5.46 3.53
N ALA A 44 -1.11 -6.61 4.19
CA ALA A 44 -1.70 -7.79 3.58
C ALA A 44 -3.24 -7.68 3.49
N ALA A 45 -3.87 -7.03 4.47
CA ALA A 45 -5.32 -6.82 4.51
C ALA A 45 -5.81 -5.73 3.54
N LEU A 46 -5.01 -4.70 3.28
CA LEU A 46 -5.37 -3.60 2.37
C LEU A 46 -5.20 -3.92 0.87
N LEU A 47 -4.68 -5.10 0.52
CA LEU A 47 -4.35 -5.48 -0.87
C LEU A 47 -5.27 -6.55 -1.48
N VAL A 48 -6.30 -6.98 -0.76
CA VAL A 48 -7.29 -7.92 -1.32
C VAL A 48 -8.40 -7.09 -1.93
N ASN A 49 -8.15 -6.56 -3.13
CA ASN A 49 -9.25 -6.10 -3.96
C ASN A 49 -10.04 -7.36 -4.37
N PRO A 50 -11.30 -7.53 -3.93
CA PRO A 50 -12.05 -8.77 -4.14
C PRO A 50 -12.26 -9.11 -5.62
N GLU A 51 -12.03 -8.13 -6.51
CA GLU A 51 -12.15 -8.28 -7.95
C GLU A 51 -10.87 -8.84 -8.60
N VAL A 52 -9.74 -8.86 -7.91
CA VAL A 52 -8.47 -9.32 -8.48
C VAL A 52 -8.37 -10.85 -8.40
N VAL A 53 -8.38 -11.50 -9.56
CA VAL A 53 -8.30 -12.96 -9.70
C VAL A 53 -6.86 -13.42 -9.86
N GLY A 54 -5.97 -12.60 -10.42
CA GLY A 54 -4.56 -12.91 -10.57
C GLY A 54 -3.70 -11.69 -10.85
N THR A 55 -2.38 -11.88 -10.78
CA THR A 55 -1.39 -10.83 -11.04
C THR A 55 -0.42 -11.32 -12.12
N VAL A 56 0.00 -10.44 -13.01
CA VAL A 56 1.09 -10.68 -13.96
C VAL A 56 2.24 -9.76 -13.62
N LEU A 57 3.45 -10.31 -13.52
CA LEU A 57 4.67 -9.58 -13.27
C LEU A 57 5.44 -9.40 -14.58
N LEU A 58 5.64 -8.15 -14.97
CA LEU A 58 6.46 -7.76 -16.11
C LEU A 58 7.86 -7.34 -15.62
N ARG A 59 8.89 -7.95 -16.20
CA ARG A 59 10.30 -7.67 -15.93
C ARG A 59 11.05 -7.39 -17.22
N PRO A 60 12.02 -6.47 -17.26
CA PRO A 60 12.85 -6.30 -18.46
C PRO A 60 13.58 -7.60 -18.78
N SER A 61 13.55 -8.01 -20.04
CA SER A 61 14.17 -9.27 -20.50
C SER A 61 15.64 -9.10 -20.85
N ALA A 62 16.06 -7.90 -21.28
CA ALA A 62 17.42 -7.61 -21.68
C ALA A 62 18.29 -7.11 -20.52
N PRO A 63 19.58 -7.52 -20.45
CA PRO A 63 20.55 -6.90 -19.55
C PRO A 63 20.72 -5.42 -19.92
N GLY A 64 20.40 -4.53 -18.97
CA GLY A 64 20.38 -3.08 -19.16
C GLY A 64 18.98 -2.47 -19.31
N GLY A 65 17.94 -3.30 -19.51
CA GLY A 65 16.55 -2.84 -19.50
C GLY A 65 16.11 -2.40 -18.10
N SER A 66 15.56 -1.19 -17.97
CA SER A 66 15.17 -0.64 -16.67
C SER A 66 13.97 0.28 -16.77
N PHE A 67 12.98 0.04 -15.91
CA PHE A 67 11.82 0.91 -15.76
C PHE A 67 12.13 2.18 -14.95
N ARG A 68 13.30 2.26 -14.30
CA ARG A 68 13.63 3.37 -13.39
C ARG A 68 13.71 4.73 -14.08
N GLY A 69 13.99 4.75 -15.39
CA GLY A 69 14.03 5.97 -16.19
C GLY A 69 12.66 6.48 -16.64
N LEU A 70 11.58 5.71 -16.40
CA LEU A 70 10.24 6.04 -16.83
C LEU A 70 9.35 6.48 -15.65
N PRO A 71 8.46 7.45 -15.85
CA PRO A 71 7.46 7.80 -14.85
C PRO A 71 6.51 6.62 -14.60
N ARG A 72 6.13 6.42 -13.33
CA ARG A 72 5.17 5.35 -12.95
C ARG A 72 3.85 5.47 -13.70
N LEU A 73 3.38 6.71 -13.87
CA LEU A 73 2.13 7.01 -14.57
C LEU A 73 2.19 6.58 -16.04
N THR A 74 3.32 6.77 -16.72
CA THR A 74 3.52 6.32 -18.10
C THR A 74 3.48 4.79 -18.22
N LEU A 75 4.10 4.08 -17.27
CA LEU A 75 4.07 2.62 -17.22
C LEU A 75 2.66 2.10 -16.94
N ALA A 76 1.93 2.75 -16.04
CA ALA A 76 0.54 2.41 -15.73
C ALA A 76 -0.39 2.67 -16.93
N GLN A 77 -0.30 3.84 -17.57
CA GLN A 77 -1.12 4.17 -18.75
C GLN A 77 -0.93 3.18 -19.91
N ALA A 78 0.29 2.65 -20.07
CA ALA A 78 0.60 1.66 -21.10
C ALA A 78 -0.15 0.32 -20.91
N LEU A 79 -0.53 0.00 -19.68
CA LEU A 79 -1.20 -1.24 -19.32
C LEU A 79 -2.69 -1.03 -18.99
N SER A 80 -3.10 0.16 -18.57
CA SER A 80 -4.48 0.46 -18.17
C SER A 80 -5.46 0.47 -19.33
N GLY A 81 -4.98 0.64 -20.56
CA GLY A 81 -5.81 0.53 -21.78
C GLY A 81 -6.15 -0.91 -22.15
N ARG A 82 -5.67 -1.91 -21.41
CA ARG A 82 -5.91 -3.33 -21.71
C ARG A 82 -7.18 -3.82 -21.01
N PRO A 83 -8.05 -4.56 -21.71
CA PRO A 83 -9.28 -5.06 -21.12
C PRO A 83 -8.97 -6.01 -19.96
N GLY A 84 -9.66 -5.80 -18.84
CA GLY A 84 -9.59 -6.64 -17.66
C GLY A 84 -8.38 -6.43 -16.75
N VAL A 85 -7.57 -5.39 -16.97
CA VAL A 85 -6.57 -4.94 -15.98
C VAL A 85 -7.28 -4.07 -14.93
N ALA A 86 -7.29 -4.54 -13.69
CA ALA A 86 -7.94 -3.90 -12.55
C ALA A 86 -7.05 -2.83 -11.90
N ASP A 87 -5.80 -3.18 -11.66
CA ASP A 87 -4.82 -2.32 -10.99
C ASP A 87 -3.41 -2.56 -11.52
N ILE A 88 -2.54 -1.55 -11.40
CA ILE A 88 -1.16 -1.61 -11.87
C ILE A 88 -0.24 -1.05 -10.81
N ARG A 89 0.69 -1.89 -10.35
CA ARG A 89 1.63 -1.58 -9.29
C ARG A 89 3.06 -1.55 -9.81
N VAL A 90 3.70 -0.39 -9.72
CA VAL A 90 5.07 -0.19 -10.23
C VAL A 90 6.08 -0.20 -9.09
N ASN A 91 7.01 -1.14 -9.11
CA ASN A 91 8.10 -1.24 -8.14
C ASN A 91 9.47 -1.02 -8.79
N HIS A 92 9.89 0.25 -8.85
CA HIS A 92 11.21 0.64 -9.38
C HIS A 92 12.39 0.02 -8.61
N LYS A 93 12.25 -0.21 -7.30
CA LYS A 93 13.34 -0.83 -6.51
C LYS A 93 13.62 -2.24 -7.01
N ARG A 94 12.57 -3.03 -7.24
CA ARG A 94 12.67 -4.40 -7.77
C ARG A 94 12.72 -4.46 -9.30
N ASN A 95 12.57 -3.33 -10.00
CA ASN A 95 12.47 -3.24 -11.46
C ASN A 95 11.35 -4.13 -12.03
N ILE A 96 10.18 -4.10 -11.37
CA ILE A 96 8.99 -4.91 -11.71
C ILE A 96 7.79 -3.99 -11.90
N VAL A 97 6.96 -4.29 -12.90
CA VAL A 97 5.60 -3.77 -13.03
C VAL A 97 4.64 -4.94 -12.83
N ALA A 98 3.70 -4.83 -11.91
CA ALA A 98 2.65 -5.81 -11.70
C ALA A 98 1.35 -5.29 -12.28
N ALA A 99 0.65 -6.12 -13.06
CA ALA A 99 -0.69 -5.85 -13.58
C ALA A 99 -1.64 -6.87 -12.97
N ASP A 100 -2.63 -6.39 -12.23
CA ASP A 100 -3.64 -7.21 -11.58
C ASP A 100 -4.84 -7.34 -12.53
N ALA A 101 -5.33 -8.57 -12.74
CA ALA A 101 -6.43 -8.84 -13.67
C ALA A 101 -7.72 -9.19 -12.92
N THR A 102 -8.87 -8.79 -13.48
CA THR A 102 -10.19 -9.05 -12.90
C THR A 102 -10.73 -10.45 -13.17
N SER A 103 -10.12 -11.18 -14.10
CA SER A 103 -10.51 -12.55 -14.44
C SER A 103 -9.30 -13.34 -14.96
N ARG A 104 -9.42 -14.67 -14.97
CA ARG A 104 -8.37 -15.56 -15.49
C ARG A 104 -8.15 -15.39 -16.99
N GLU A 105 -9.22 -15.19 -17.75
CA GLU A 105 -9.16 -14.94 -19.20
C GLU A 105 -8.42 -13.61 -19.50
N CYS A 106 -8.58 -12.62 -18.63
CA CYS A 106 -7.91 -11.33 -18.78
C CYS A 106 -6.40 -11.37 -18.45
N LEU A 107 -5.89 -12.43 -17.82
CA LEU A 107 -4.45 -12.59 -17.58
C LEU A 107 -3.66 -12.80 -18.87
N GLU A 108 -4.28 -13.37 -19.91
CA GLU A 108 -3.64 -13.62 -21.19
C GLU A 108 -3.15 -12.30 -21.85
N GLN A 109 -3.89 -11.20 -21.62
CA GLN A 109 -3.58 -9.91 -22.24
C GLN A 109 -2.28 -9.28 -21.67
N PRO A 110 -2.08 -9.15 -20.34
CA PRO A 110 -0.78 -8.76 -19.80
C PRO A 110 0.33 -9.80 -20.04
N LEU A 111 0.01 -11.10 -20.11
CA LEU A 111 1.01 -12.14 -20.39
C LEU A 111 1.57 -12.08 -21.81
N ALA A 112 0.75 -11.65 -22.77
CA ALA A 112 1.19 -11.46 -24.15
C ALA A 112 2.09 -10.22 -24.35
N VAL A 113 2.37 -9.43 -23.30
CA VAL A 113 3.24 -8.25 -23.40
C VAL A 113 4.70 -8.70 -23.57
N THR A 114 5.26 -8.38 -24.73
CA THR A 114 6.69 -8.59 -25.02
C THR A 114 7.51 -7.29 -24.96
N VAL A 115 6.87 -6.13 -25.09
CA VAL A 115 7.50 -4.81 -25.01
C VAL A 115 6.61 -3.84 -24.24
N LEU A 116 7.19 -3.11 -23.29
CA LEU A 116 6.52 -2.07 -22.51
C LEU A 116 7.32 -0.77 -22.62
N GLN A 117 6.73 0.27 -23.22
CA GLN A 117 7.37 1.59 -23.38
C GLN A 117 8.78 1.50 -24.03
N GLY A 118 8.91 0.65 -25.07
CA GLY A 118 10.17 0.43 -25.78
C GLY A 118 11.16 -0.50 -25.06
N ILE A 119 10.85 -0.98 -23.86
CA ILE A 119 11.69 -1.93 -23.11
C ILE A 119 11.17 -3.34 -23.39
N PRO A 120 12.01 -4.26 -23.89
CA PRO A 120 11.67 -5.67 -24.00
C PRO A 120 11.42 -6.27 -22.61
N VAL A 121 10.31 -6.99 -22.43
CA VAL A 121 9.89 -7.56 -21.15
C VAL A 121 9.55 -9.04 -21.26
N VAL A 122 9.68 -9.74 -20.13
CA VAL A 122 9.09 -11.06 -19.88
C VAL A 122 7.93 -10.85 -18.91
N ALA A 123 6.75 -11.30 -19.29
CA ALA A 123 5.58 -11.35 -18.43
C ALA A 123 5.41 -12.77 -17.87
N GLN A 124 5.23 -12.89 -16.55
CA GLN A 124 5.05 -14.17 -15.86
C GLN A 124 4.03 -14.02 -14.74
N GLU A 125 3.22 -15.06 -14.53
CA GLU A 125 2.43 -15.16 -13.30
C GLU A 125 3.36 -15.41 -12.10
N PRO A 126 3.12 -14.78 -10.94
CA PRO A 126 3.85 -15.12 -9.74
C PRO A 126 3.55 -16.57 -9.37
N ALA A 127 4.59 -17.34 -9.07
CA ALA A 127 4.42 -18.67 -8.48
C ALA A 127 3.57 -18.53 -7.21
N ASP A 128 2.51 -19.33 -7.11
CA ASP A 128 1.60 -19.32 -5.96
C ASP A 128 2.39 -19.32 -4.66
N PRO A 129 2.09 -18.43 -3.69
CA PRO A 129 2.79 -18.43 -2.40
C PRO A 129 2.55 -19.71 -1.58
N GLN A 130 1.56 -20.54 -1.96
CA GLN A 130 1.34 -21.88 -1.38
C GLN A 130 2.05 -23.01 -2.14
N GLY A 131 2.50 -22.76 -3.38
CA GLY A 131 3.35 -23.67 -4.12
C GLY A 131 4.80 -23.42 -3.72
N GLY A 132 5.40 -24.37 -3.00
CA GLY A 132 6.80 -24.31 -2.65
C GLY A 132 7.68 -23.94 -3.85
N TRP A 133 8.88 -23.41 -3.56
CA TRP A 133 9.95 -23.29 -4.53
C TRP A 133 10.37 -24.70 -4.96
N GLY A 134 9.52 -25.34 -5.76
CA GLY A 134 9.62 -26.67 -6.28
C GLY A 134 10.17 -26.54 -7.69
N ALA A 135 11.44 -26.90 -7.79
CA ALA A 135 12.16 -27.14 -9.03
C ALA A 135 11.29 -27.77 -10.12
N SER A 136 11.40 -27.24 -11.32
CA SER A 136 11.19 -27.91 -12.61
C SER A 136 11.68 -26.89 -13.65
N GLY A 137 12.70 -27.11 -14.46
CA GLY A 137 13.51 -28.27 -14.84
C GLY A 137 14.24 -27.82 -16.10
#